data_AF-X1HDG4-F1
#
_entry.id   AF-X1HDG4-F1
#
_cell.length_a   1.000
_cell.length_b   1.000
_cell.length_c   1.000
_cell.angle_alpha   90.00
_cell.angle_beta   90.00
_cell.angle_gamma   90.00
#
_symmetry.space_group_name_H-M   'P 1'
#
loop_
_entity.id
_entity.type
_entity.pdbx_description
1 polymer ?
#
loop_
_entity_poly.entity_id
_entity_poly.type
_entity_poly.pdbx_seq_one_letter_code
_entity_poly.pdbx_strand_id
1 'polypeptide(L)'
;GEASSGGFFGKELKSAGYDIVIIKGKSQSPVYLWINDGVVEIKDASELWGKGTQETDEKIKGLLGNDKIKVATIGPAGENLVKYACIINDKYHAAGRCGMGAVMGSKNLKAIAVRGTGKVPVQDKDKVNNAAKELRELLKESKLGMVIAESGTPVHSDSYASVGDIIIKNYTMGRWTGIKKIGAKALQARGEVKMHGCFNCPTACKGFVEYEGEWVTRPEYETLGMLGSNLLVDDLEALIKWNLIVNDLGLDSISLGAVIGCFLESIERKLIDVHLDEFGFTEENIWG
;
A
#
# COMPACT_ATOMS: atom_id res chain seq x y z
N GLY A 1 5.59 13.33 -11.04
CA GLY A 1 5.06 11.98 -10.77
C GLY A 1 3.73 12.13 -10.08
N GLU A 2 2.86 11.15 -10.23
CA GLU A 2 1.56 11.06 -9.56
C GLU A 2 1.40 9.65 -8.98
N ALA A 3 0.53 9.50 -7.98
CA ALA A 3 0.18 8.21 -7.40
C ALA A 3 -1.32 8.18 -7.09
N SER A 4 -1.92 7.00 -7.24
CA SER A 4 -3.33 6.76 -6.94
C SER A 4 -3.45 5.89 -5.70
N SER A 5 -4.53 6.09 -4.94
CA SER A 5 -4.88 5.25 -3.80
C SER A 5 -6.39 5.08 -3.68
N GLY A 6 -6.77 3.93 -3.13
CA GLY A 6 -8.17 3.60 -2.82
C GLY A 6 -8.56 4.04 -1.41
N GLY A 7 -9.30 3.17 -0.72
CA GLY A 7 -9.72 3.40 0.66
C GLY A 7 -10.94 4.31 0.76
N PHE A 8 -10.96 5.12 1.81
CA PHE A 8 -12.06 6.01 2.19
C PHE A 8 -11.64 7.48 2.29
N PHE A 9 -10.33 7.77 2.33
CA PHE A 9 -9.80 9.13 2.44
C PHE A 9 -10.35 10.09 1.37
N GLY A 10 -10.33 9.70 0.09
CA GLY A 10 -10.81 10.55 -1.00
C GLY A 10 -12.30 10.91 -0.88
N LYS A 11 -13.14 9.93 -0.50
CA LYS A 11 -14.56 10.18 -0.23
C LYS A 11 -14.75 11.13 0.95
N GLU A 12 -13.95 10.97 1.99
CA GLU A 12 -14.06 11.78 3.20
C GLU A 12 -13.67 13.24 2.94
N LEU A 13 -12.61 13.46 2.15
CA LEU A 13 -12.20 14.78 1.69
C LEU A 13 -13.29 15.47 0.87
N LYS A 14 -13.93 14.72 -0.05
CA LYS A 14 -15.02 15.24 -0.87
C LYS A 14 -16.25 15.58 -0.03
N SER A 15 -16.57 14.77 0.98
CA SER A 15 -17.62 15.05 1.96
C SER A 15 -17.32 16.26 2.84
N ALA A 16 -16.06 16.59 3.09
CA ALA A 16 -15.66 17.80 3.80
C ALA A 16 -15.77 19.08 2.95
N GLY A 17 -16.05 18.94 1.64
CA GLY A 17 -16.28 20.06 0.72
C GLY A 17 -15.11 20.38 -0.22
N TYR A 18 -14.02 19.59 -0.20
CA TYR A 18 -12.82 19.87 -0.99
C TYR A 18 -12.66 18.88 -2.15
N ASP A 19 -12.29 19.38 -3.34
CA ASP A 19 -11.88 18.52 -4.48
C ASP A 19 -10.38 18.19 -4.43
N ILE A 20 -9.58 19.21 -4.11
CA ILE A 20 -8.13 19.19 -4.21
C ILE A 20 -7.56 19.95 -3.01
N VAL A 21 -6.51 19.39 -2.41
CA VAL A 21 -5.67 20.09 -1.42
C VAL A 21 -4.30 20.31 -2.03
N ILE A 22 -3.86 21.56 -2.12
CA ILE A 22 -2.56 21.92 -2.71
C ILE A 22 -1.63 22.39 -1.60
N ILE A 23 -0.62 21.59 -1.27
CA ILE A 23 0.38 21.93 -0.25
C ILE A 23 1.59 22.62 -0.89
N LYS A 24 1.80 23.89 -0.56
CA LYS A 24 2.95 24.69 -0.97
C LYS A 24 3.85 25.01 0.23
N GLY A 25 5.11 25.37 -0.05
CA GLY A 25 6.08 25.69 0.99
C GLY A 25 6.53 24.47 1.80
N LYS A 26 7.06 24.75 3.00
CA LYS A 26 7.58 23.82 3.99
C LYS A 26 7.35 24.42 5.38
N SER A 27 6.93 23.60 6.34
CA SER A 27 6.80 24.01 7.75
C SER A 27 8.16 24.04 8.46
N GLN A 28 8.34 24.91 9.46
CA GLN A 28 9.58 24.98 10.26
C GLN A 28 9.77 23.75 11.16
N SER A 29 8.67 23.16 11.63
CA SER A 29 8.63 21.93 12.43
C SER A 29 7.65 20.91 11.82
N PRO A 30 7.69 19.63 12.23
CA PRO A 30 6.69 18.65 11.87
C PRO A 30 5.26 19.10 12.19
N VAL A 31 4.37 19.01 11.20
CA VAL A 31 2.95 19.37 11.33
C VAL A 31 2.04 18.34 10.65
N TYR A 32 0.77 18.33 11.00
CA TYR A 32 -0.28 17.66 10.24
C TYR A 32 -1.40 18.65 9.88
N LEU A 33 -2.03 18.44 8.73
CA LEU A 33 -3.20 19.21 8.31
C LEU A 33 -4.45 18.55 8.86
N TRP A 34 -5.30 19.30 9.55
CA TRP A 34 -6.59 18.84 10.03
C TRP A 34 -7.70 19.56 9.27
N ILE A 35 -8.58 18.77 8.62
CA ILE A 35 -9.73 19.26 7.88
C ILE A 35 -10.99 18.68 8.53
N ASN A 36 -11.86 19.54 9.05
CA ASN A 36 -13.14 19.14 9.62
C ASN A 36 -14.25 19.97 9.00
N ASP A 37 -14.86 19.42 7.94
CA ASP A 37 -15.74 20.17 7.05
C ASP A 37 -15.09 21.53 6.68
N GLY A 38 -15.77 22.66 6.84
CA GLY A 38 -15.25 23.98 6.47
C GLY A 38 -14.12 24.54 7.35
N VAL A 39 -13.65 23.81 8.37
CA VAL A 39 -12.57 24.25 9.26
C VAL A 39 -11.27 23.54 8.89
N VAL A 40 -10.22 24.32 8.64
CA VAL A 40 -8.88 23.82 8.26
C VAL A 40 -7.83 24.38 9.22
N GLU A 41 -7.07 23.51 9.84
CA GLU A 41 -6.05 23.86 10.83
C GLU A 41 -4.72 23.13 10.52
N ILE A 42 -3.60 23.79 10.76
CA ILE A 42 -2.28 23.14 10.79
C ILE A 42 -1.94 22.90 12.25
N LYS A 43 -1.70 21.65 12.63
CA LYS A 43 -1.43 21.22 14.01
C LYS A 43 -0.02 20.68 14.14
N ASP A 44 0.57 20.82 15.32
CA ASP A 44 1.89 20.25 15.62
C ASP A 44 1.85 18.72 15.46
N ALA A 45 2.92 18.16 14.87
CA ALA A 45 3.10 16.72 14.70
C ALA A 45 4.45 16.26 15.27
N SER A 46 5.05 17.02 16.19
CA SER A 46 6.38 16.72 16.73
C SER A 46 6.39 15.36 17.44
N GLU A 47 5.32 15.04 18.19
CA GLU A 47 5.16 13.73 18.84
C GLU A 47 4.80 12.59 17.87
N LEU A 48 4.42 12.91 16.63
CA LEU A 48 4.08 11.94 15.59
C LEU A 48 5.28 11.62 14.68
N TRP A 49 6.27 12.51 14.63
CA TRP A 49 7.45 12.34 13.80
C TRP A 49 8.30 11.14 14.30
N GLY A 50 8.80 10.33 13.38
CA GLY A 50 9.50 9.08 13.66
C GLY A 50 8.59 7.86 13.82
N LYS A 51 7.27 8.06 13.90
CA LYS A 51 6.30 6.96 14.11
C LYS A 51 5.90 6.30 12.81
N GLY A 52 5.57 5.01 12.91
CA GLY A 52 4.94 4.25 11.83
C GLY A 52 3.61 4.85 11.38
N THR A 53 3.17 4.48 10.18
CA THR A 53 1.92 4.99 9.61
C THR A 53 0.69 4.54 10.42
N GLN A 54 0.70 3.33 10.99
CA GLN A 54 -0.43 2.82 11.78
C GLN A 54 -0.55 3.55 13.12
N GLU A 55 0.56 3.67 13.86
CA GLU A 55 0.58 4.41 15.13
C GLU A 55 0.20 5.88 14.92
N THR A 56 0.61 6.49 13.81
CA THR A 56 0.25 7.87 13.48
C THR A 56 -1.25 8.03 13.24
N ASP A 57 -1.87 7.15 12.45
CA ASP A 57 -3.31 7.15 12.18
C ASP A 57 -4.11 7.03 13.50
N GLU A 58 -3.74 6.10 14.36
CA GLU A 58 -4.39 5.85 15.66
C GLU A 58 -4.23 7.03 16.62
N LYS A 59 -3.03 7.59 16.73
CA LYS A 59 -2.79 8.75 17.60
C LYS A 59 -3.56 9.97 17.16
N ILE A 60 -3.61 10.26 15.86
CA ILE A 60 -4.40 11.39 15.37
C ILE A 60 -5.89 11.20 15.68
N LYS A 61 -6.43 10.00 15.47
CA LYS A 61 -7.83 9.68 15.82
C LYS A 61 -8.10 9.83 17.31
N GLY A 62 -7.20 9.35 18.16
CA GLY A 62 -7.29 9.48 19.62
C GLY A 62 -7.22 10.93 20.10
N LEU A 63 -6.26 11.72 19.59
CA LEU A 63 -6.11 13.15 19.90
C LEU A 63 -7.34 13.97 19.51
N LEU A 64 -7.99 13.60 18.41
CA LEU A 64 -9.19 14.28 17.91
C LEU A 64 -10.50 13.65 18.40
N GLY A 65 -10.43 12.55 19.17
CA GLY A 65 -11.58 11.86 19.76
C GLY A 65 -12.60 11.32 18.77
N ASN A 66 -12.19 10.90 17.57
CA ASN A 66 -13.12 10.48 16.52
C ASN A 66 -12.55 9.43 15.56
N ASP A 67 -13.02 8.19 15.69
CA ASP A 67 -12.58 7.06 14.87
C ASP A 67 -13.06 7.10 13.41
N LYS A 68 -14.01 7.98 13.08
CA LYS A 68 -14.49 8.15 11.69
C LYS A 68 -13.55 9.01 10.85
N ILE A 69 -12.54 9.62 11.46
CA ILE A 69 -11.52 10.39 10.75
C ILE A 69 -10.77 9.50 9.77
N LYS A 70 -10.43 10.06 8.62
CA LYS A 70 -9.55 9.44 7.63
C LYS A 70 -8.23 10.15 7.61
N VAL A 71 -7.15 9.39 7.73
CA VAL A 71 -5.78 9.91 7.77
C VAL A 71 -5.05 9.39 6.54
N ALA A 72 -4.33 10.29 5.87
CA ALA A 72 -3.28 9.98 4.91
C ALA A 72 -1.95 10.46 5.51
N THR A 73 -0.99 9.58 5.71
CA THR A 73 0.23 9.83 6.48
C THR A 73 1.47 9.25 5.80
N ILE A 74 2.63 9.81 6.13
CA ILE A 74 3.93 9.20 5.83
C ILE A 74 4.44 8.43 7.05
N GLY A 75 5.25 7.39 6.80
CA GLY A 75 6.07 6.74 7.82
C GLY A 75 7.51 7.29 7.81
N PRO A 76 8.43 6.67 8.57
CA PRO A 76 9.83 7.05 8.62
C PRO A 76 10.53 7.15 7.26
N ALA A 77 10.10 6.38 6.25
CA ALA A 77 10.69 6.48 4.92
C ALA A 77 10.42 7.85 4.25
N GLY A 78 9.21 8.40 4.43
CA GLY A 78 8.87 9.72 3.92
C GLY A 78 9.62 10.83 4.65
N GLU A 79 9.73 10.72 5.97
CA GLU A 79 10.47 11.65 6.83
C GLU A 79 11.95 11.71 6.46
N ASN A 80 12.55 10.55 6.16
CA ASN A 80 13.95 10.42 5.74
C ASN A 80 14.15 10.60 4.22
N LEU A 81 13.13 11.05 3.49
CA LEU A 81 13.21 11.39 2.06
C LEU A 81 13.66 10.23 1.16
N VAL A 82 13.33 8.98 1.53
CA VAL A 82 13.56 7.81 0.68
C VAL A 82 12.86 8.04 -0.66
N LYS A 83 13.58 7.91 -1.78
CA LYS A 83 13.12 8.36 -3.10
C LYS A 83 11.83 7.69 -3.59
N TYR A 84 11.49 6.55 -3.02
CA TYR A 84 10.29 5.76 -3.29
C TYR A 84 9.41 5.59 -2.03
N ALA A 85 9.41 6.60 -1.14
CA ALA A 85 8.47 6.66 -0.02
C ALA A 85 7.04 6.95 -0.50
N CYS A 86 6.09 6.30 0.17
CA CYS A 86 4.65 6.34 -0.09
C CYS A 86 3.92 7.30 0.86
N ILE A 87 2.68 7.60 0.51
CA ILE A 87 1.67 8.05 1.47
C ILE A 87 0.71 6.89 1.73
N ILE A 88 0.46 6.56 2.99
CA ILE A 88 -0.45 5.50 3.40
C ILE A 88 -1.73 6.12 3.97
N ASN A 89 -2.89 5.65 3.54
CA ASN A 89 -4.18 6.02 4.12
C ASN A 89 -4.98 4.79 4.57
N ASP A 90 -5.92 5.00 5.49
CA ASP A 90 -6.74 3.91 6.05
C ASP A 90 -5.85 2.72 6.51
N LYS A 91 -4.69 3.03 7.12
CA LYS A 91 -3.64 2.12 7.61
C LYS A 91 -2.88 1.27 6.57
N TYR A 92 -3.43 0.99 5.39
CA TYR A 92 -2.83 0.04 4.44
C TYR A 92 -3.06 0.36 2.95
N HIS A 93 -3.76 1.45 2.61
CA HIS A 93 -3.89 1.89 1.23
C HIS A 93 -2.74 2.82 0.85
N ALA A 94 -1.90 2.40 -0.09
CA ALA A 94 -0.75 3.20 -0.53
C ALA A 94 -1.09 4.08 -1.73
N ALA A 95 -0.70 5.34 -1.69
CA ALA A 95 -0.31 6.11 -2.87
C ALA A 95 1.19 5.85 -3.07
N GLY A 96 1.50 4.75 -3.75
CA GLY A 96 2.77 4.04 -3.58
C GLY A 96 3.97 4.67 -4.31
N ARG A 97 3.84 4.88 -5.61
CA ARG A 97 5.02 5.12 -6.47
C ARG A 97 5.37 6.60 -6.61
N CYS A 98 6.49 6.85 -7.28
CA CYS A 98 7.00 8.19 -7.62
C CYS A 98 7.45 9.07 -6.44
N GLY A 99 7.59 8.52 -5.23
CA GLY A 99 8.21 9.24 -4.10
C GLY A 99 7.33 10.34 -3.49
N MET A 100 6.00 10.23 -3.62
CA MET A 100 5.08 11.24 -3.07
C MET A 100 5.20 11.38 -1.55
N GLY A 101 5.53 10.30 -0.84
CA GLY A 101 5.84 10.33 0.59
C GLY A 101 7.08 11.17 0.93
N ALA A 102 8.13 11.10 0.09
CA ALA A 102 9.32 11.93 0.28
C ALA A 102 9.03 13.41 0.01
N VAL A 103 8.17 13.71 -0.98
CA VAL A 103 7.72 15.08 -1.23
C VAL A 103 6.95 15.62 -0.02
N MET A 104 6.04 14.83 0.54
CA MET A 104 5.28 15.19 1.75
C MET A 104 6.20 15.38 2.96
N GLY A 105 7.16 14.47 3.19
CA GLY A 105 8.16 14.59 4.26
C GLY A 105 9.09 15.79 4.10
N SER A 106 9.48 16.15 2.86
CA SER A 106 10.33 17.33 2.60
C SER A 106 9.70 18.65 3.07
N LYS A 107 8.38 18.66 3.22
CA LYS A 107 7.58 19.81 3.68
C LYS A 107 7.36 19.81 5.19
N ASN A 108 7.92 18.85 5.92
CA ASN A 108 7.64 18.57 7.33
C ASN A 108 6.13 18.31 7.58
N LEU A 109 5.42 17.77 6.59
CA LEU A 109 4.00 17.41 6.72
C LEU A 109 3.88 15.92 7.01
N LYS A 110 3.57 15.57 8.26
CA LYS A 110 3.44 14.18 8.71
C LYS A 110 2.16 13.52 8.17
N ALA A 111 1.05 14.23 8.22
CA ALA A 111 -0.25 13.68 7.83
C ALA A 111 -1.22 14.74 7.32
N ILE A 112 -2.25 14.28 6.64
CA ILE A 112 -3.51 15.00 6.40
C ILE A 112 -4.61 14.15 7.03
N ALA A 113 -5.33 14.72 7.98
CA ALA A 113 -6.47 14.11 8.62
C ALA A 113 -7.73 14.86 8.21
N VAL A 114 -8.77 14.10 7.89
CA VAL A 114 -10.02 14.64 7.39
C VAL A 114 -11.24 14.00 8.03
N ARG A 115 -12.22 14.83 8.38
CA ARG A 115 -13.59 14.43 8.66
C ARG A 115 -14.54 15.25 7.81
N GLY A 116 -15.39 14.55 7.07
CA GLY A 116 -16.41 15.12 6.21
C GLY A 116 -17.79 14.58 6.56
N THR A 117 -18.73 15.47 6.84
CA THR A 117 -20.12 15.12 7.15
C THR A 117 -21.10 15.52 6.06
N GLY A 118 -20.65 16.35 5.11
CA GLY A 118 -21.44 16.81 3.98
C GLY A 118 -21.85 15.72 2.98
N LYS A 119 -22.98 15.97 2.32
CA LYS A 119 -23.42 15.21 1.15
C LYS A 119 -22.84 15.84 -0.11
N VAL A 120 -22.30 15.01 -1.00
CA VAL A 120 -21.81 15.48 -2.30
C VAL A 120 -23.03 15.81 -3.19
N PRO A 121 -23.17 17.05 -3.66
CA PRO A 121 -24.27 17.41 -4.55
C PRO A 121 -24.05 16.76 -5.91
N VAL A 122 -25.13 16.22 -6.49
CA VAL A 122 -25.16 15.69 -7.86
C VAL A 122 -26.38 16.27 -8.57
N GLN A 123 -26.24 16.56 -9.86
CA GLN A 123 -27.30 17.20 -10.65
C GLN A 123 -28.54 16.32 -10.78
N ASP A 124 -28.35 15.02 -11.01
CA ASP A 124 -29.42 14.04 -11.21
C ASP A 124 -29.10 12.77 -10.44
N LYS A 125 -29.72 12.62 -9.26
CA LYS A 125 -29.47 11.48 -8.36
C LYS A 125 -29.92 10.15 -8.97
N ASP A 126 -31.04 10.16 -9.69
CA ASP A 126 -31.63 8.94 -10.23
C ASP A 126 -30.76 8.39 -11.36
N LYS A 127 -30.24 9.26 -12.24
CA LYS A 127 -29.28 8.85 -13.27
C LYS A 127 -27.99 8.29 -12.69
N VAL A 128 -27.40 8.95 -11.68
CA VAL A 128 -26.17 8.45 -11.01
C VAL A 128 -26.43 7.08 -10.38
N ASN A 129 -27.56 6.91 -9.69
CA ASN A 129 -27.92 5.64 -9.07
C ASN A 129 -28.16 4.54 -10.10
N ASN A 130 -28.80 4.85 -11.22
CA ASN A 130 -29.05 3.88 -12.29
C ASN A 130 -27.74 3.46 -12.97
N ALA A 131 -26.85 4.41 -13.31
CA ALA A 131 -25.53 4.09 -13.85
C ALA A 131 -24.70 3.21 -12.88
N ALA A 132 -24.77 3.50 -11.57
CA ALA A 132 -24.10 2.68 -10.56
C ALA A 132 -24.71 1.28 -10.43
N LYS A 133 -26.01 1.09 -10.72
CA LYS A 133 -26.64 -0.25 -10.77
C LYS A 133 -26.20 -1.00 -12.01
N GLU A 134 -26.24 -0.36 -13.18
CA GLU A 134 -25.78 -0.93 -14.45
C GLU A 134 -24.32 -1.41 -14.36
N LEU A 135 -23.43 -0.59 -13.79
CA LEU A 135 -22.03 -0.98 -13.58
C LEU A 135 -21.88 -2.21 -12.67
N ARG A 136 -22.72 -2.34 -11.64
CA ARG A 136 -22.70 -3.52 -10.76
C ARG A 136 -23.16 -4.78 -11.49
N GLU A 137 -24.17 -4.68 -12.36
CA GLU A 137 -24.61 -5.83 -13.17
C GLU A 137 -23.53 -6.25 -14.17
N LEU A 138 -22.91 -5.29 -14.88
CA LEU A 138 -21.78 -5.58 -15.78
C LEU A 138 -20.62 -6.30 -15.08
N LEU A 139 -20.33 -5.94 -13.83
CA LEU A 139 -19.27 -6.58 -13.06
C LEU A 139 -19.59 -8.03 -12.68
N LYS A 140 -20.87 -8.38 -12.47
CA LYS A 140 -21.29 -9.77 -12.24
C LYS A 140 -21.09 -10.64 -13.49
N GLU A 141 -21.18 -10.05 -14.68
CA GLU A 141 -20.96 -10.74 -15.95
C GLU A 141 -19.47 -10.85 -16.32
N SER A 142 -18.61 -10.05 -15.67
CA SER A 142 -17.17 -10.05 -15.91
C SER A 142 -16.48 -11.22 -15.21
N LYS A 143 -16.02 -12.21 -15.98
CA LYS A 143 -15.21 -13.33 -15.47
C LYS A 143 -13.97 -12.85 -14.71
N LEU A 144 -13.24 -11.87 -15.26
CA LEU A 144 -12.08 -11.30 -14.59
C LEU A 144 -12.48 -10.56 -13.32
N GLY A 145 -13.59 -9.82 -13.34
CA GLY A 145 -14.13 -9.12 -12.18
C GLY A 145 -14.45 -10.08 -11.02
N MET A 146 -15.07 -11.22 -11.32
CA MET A 146 -15.37 -12.26 -10.32
C MET A 146 -14.10 -12.89 -9.75
N VAL A 147 -13.12 -13.23 -10.58
CA VAL A 147 -11.84 -13.80 -10.12
C VAL A 147 -11.11 -12.83 -9.18
N ILE A 148 -11.07 -11.54 -9.52
CA ILE A 148 -10.47 -10.51 -8.67
C ILE A 148 -11.27 -10.29 -7.39
N ALA A 149 -12.60 -10.41 -7.43
CA ALA A 149 -13.44 -10.31 -6.23
C ALA A 149 -13.22 -11.47 -5.26
N GLU A 150 -12.97 -12.67 -5.79
CA GLU A 150 -12.73 -13.89 -5.00
C GLU A 150 -11.31 -13.95 -4.44
N SER A 151 -10.31 -13.67 -5.29
CA SER A 151 -8.90 -13.94 -4.97
C SER A 151 -8.06 -12.67 -4.78
N GLY A 152 -8.61 -11.50 -5.11
CA GLY A 152 -7.85 -10.25 -5.18
C GLY A 152 -6.73 -10.29 -6.21
N THR A 153 -5.79 -9.34 -6.11
CA THR A 153 -4.68 -9.28 -7.06
C THR A 153 -3.69 -10.44 -6.98
N PRO A 154 -3.44 -11.14 -5.84
CA PRO A 154 -2.49 -12.26 -5.78
C PRO A 154 -2.75 -13.41 -6.77
N VAL A 155 -3.94 -13.49 -7.36
CA VAL A 155 -4.24 -14.42 -8.45
C VAL A 155 -3.32 -14.22 -9.65
N HIS A 156 -2.80 -13.01 -9.83
CA HIS A 156 -1.84 -12.70 -10.88
C HIS A 156 -0.51 -13.43 -10.70
N SER A 157 -0.07 -13.73 -9.48
CA SER A 157 1.10 -14.59 -9.25
C SER A 157 0.88 -15.98 -9.85
N ASP A 158 -0.34 -16.52 -9.69
CA ASP A 158 -0.71 -17.83 -10.20
C ASP A 158 -0.87 -17.83 -11.73
N SER A 159 -1.54 -16.80 -12.29
CA SER A 159 -1.81 -16.73 -13.73
C SER A 159 -0.57 -16.36 -14.54
N TYR A 160 0.22 -15.36 -14.12
CA TYR A 160 1.38 -14.88 -14.88
C TYR A 160 2.53 -15.89 -14.87
N ALA A 161 2.67 -16.68 -13.80
CA ALA A 161 3.59 -17.81 -13.78
C ALA A 161 3.32 -18.83 -14.89
N SER A 162 2.05 -19.03 -15.28
CA SER A 162 1.68 -19.99 -16.32
C SER A 162 2.07 -19.55 -17.74
N VAL A 163 2.19 -18.24 -17.97
CA VAL A 163 2.51 -17.64 -19.28
C VAL A 163 3.93 -17.07 -19.33
N GLY A 164 4.69 -17.15 -18.24
CA GLY A 164 6.07 -16.67 -18.15
C GLY A 164 6.19 -15.15 -18.04
N ASP A 165 5.17 -14.46 -17.51
CA ASP A 165 5.10 -12.99 -17.40
C ASP A 165 5.29 -12.50 -15.95
N ILE A 166 5.83 -13.36 -15.08
CA ILE A 166 6.12 -13.00 -13.69
C ILE A 166 7.61 -12.67 -13.53
N ILE A 167 7.91 -11.65 -12.72
CA ILE A 167 9.28 -11.29 -12.38
C ILE A 167 9.92 -12.37 -11.49
N ILE A 168 11.09 -12.85 -11.88
CA ILE A 168 11.85 -13.84 -11.11
C ILE A 168 13.33 -13.47 -11.15
N LYS A 169 13.97 -13.44 -9.97
CA LYS A 169 15.40 -13.16 -9.81
C LYS A 169 15.86 -11.94 -10.62
N ASN A 170 15.32 -10.76 -10.35
CA ASN A 170 15.59 -9.52 -11.10
C ASN A 170 15.48 -9.66 -12.64
N TYR A 171 14.42 -10.33 -13.12
CA TYR A 171 14.17 -10.65 -14.54
C TYR A 171 15.21 -11.58 -15.22
N THR A 172 16.11 -12.21 -14.48
CA THR A 172 17.14 -13.10 -15.04
C THR A 172 16.69 -14.55 -15.19
N MET A 173 15.51 -14.89 -14.67
CA MET A 173 14.98 -16.25 -14.67
C MET A 173 13.57 -16.32 -15.25
N GLY A 174 13.29 -17.33 -16.08
CA GLY A 174 11.99 -17.49 -16.73
C GLY A 174 10.99 -18.40 -16.00
N ARG A 175 11.46 -19.28 -15.10
CA ARG A 175 10.61 -20.22 -14.34
C ARG A 175 11.22 -20.53 -12.98
N TRP A 176 10.39 -20.57 -11.94
CA TRP A 176 10.80 -20.95 -10.58
C TRP A 176 9.62 -21.59 -9.84
N THR A 177 9.85 -22.73 -9.19
CA THR A 177 8.78 -23.49 -8.53
C THR A 177 8.26 -22.85 -7.25
N GLY A 178 9.04 -21.98 -6.60
CA GLY A 178 8.67 -21.29 -5.37
C GLY A 178 7.44 -20.38 -5.51
N ILE A 179 7.12 -19.92 -6.74
CA ILE A 179 5.91 -19.12 -7.00
C ILE A 179 4.63 -19.80 -6.51
N LYS A 180 4.57 -21.14 -6.55
CA LYS A 180 3.43 -21.92 -6.07
C LYS A 180 3.13 -21.72 -4.59
N LYS A 181 4.08 -21.19 -3.81
CA LYS A 181 3.93 -20.96 -2.36
C LYS A 181 3.51 -19.54 -1.99
N ILE A 182 3.42 -18.61 -2.96
CA ILE A 182 3.20 -17.18 -2.64
C ILE A 182 1.93 -16.58 -3.28
N GLY A 183 1.31 -17.25 -4.25
CA GLY A 183 0.12 -16.75 -4.95
C GLY A 183 -1.20 -16.84 -4.16
N ALA A 184 -2.32 -16.48 -4.81
CA ALA A 184 -3.64 -16.55 -4.19
C ALA A 184 -3.98 -17.95 -3.69
N LYS A 185 -3.62 -18.99 -4.45
CA LYS A 185 -3.82 -20.38 -4.03
C LYS A 185 -3.11 -20.72 -2.72
N ALA A 186 -1.89 -20.22 -2.54
CA ALA A 186 -1.14 -20.45 -1.31
C ALA A 186 -1.75 -19.72 -0.12
N LEU A 187 -2.18 -18.46 -0.32
CA LEU A 187 -2.89 -17.68 0.70
C LEU A 187 -4.20 -18.34 1.13
N GLN A 188 -4.98 -18.86 0.19
CA GLN A 188 -6.24 -19.58 0.48
C GLN A 188 -5.98 -20.93 1.17
N ALA A 189 -4.92 -21.64 0.78
CA ALA A 189 -4.54 -22.90 1.43
C ALA A 189 -4.04 -22.69 2.87
N ARG A 190 -3.44 -21.52 3.15
CA ARG A 190 -2.97 -21.14 4.48
C ARG A 190 -4.13 -20.86 5.45
N GLY A 191 -5.22 -20.27 4.97
CA GLY A 191 -6.38 -19.97 5.83
C GLY A 191 -7.40 -19.05 5.17
N GLU A 192 -8.36 -18.60 5.98
CA GLU A 192 -9.42 -17.69 5.53
C GLU A 192 -8.83 -16.35 5.07
N VAL A 193 -9.29 -15.87 3.90
CA VAL A 193 -9.01 -14.53 3.38
C VAL A 193 -10.29 -13.71 3.42
N LYS A 194 -10.34 -12.67 4.25
CA LYS A 194 -11.51 -11.79 4.39
C LYS A 194 -11.47 -10.66 3.37
N MET A 195 -12.25 -10.80 2.31
CA MET A 195 -12.32 -9.82 1.22
C MET A 195 -13.10 -8.57 1.62
N HIS A 196 -12.63 -7.39 1.19
CA HIS A 196 -13.29 -6.11 1.44
C HIS A 196 -13.01 -5.08 0.33
N GLY A 197 -13.86 -4.06 0.25
CA GLY A 197 -13.75 -3.01 -0.74
C GLY A 197 -13.33 -1.66 -0.18
N CYS A 198 -12.73 -0.86 -1.06
CA CYS A 198 -12.70 0.59 -0.93
C CYS A 198 -14.14 1.15 -0.90
N PHE A 199 -14.29 2.45 -0.66
CA PHE A 199 -15.60 3.10 -0.63
C PHE A 199 -16.47 2.75 -1.86
N ASN A 200 -17.63 2.13 -1.61
CA ASN A 200 -18.62 1.71 -2.61
C ASN A 200 -18.10 0.81 -3.75
N CYS A 201 -16.93 0.19 -3.61
CA CYS A 201 -16.36 -0.67 -4.66
C CYS A 201 -17.01 -2.06 -4.66
N PRO A 202 -17.71 -2.47 -5.73
CA PRO A 202 -18.35 -3.79 -5.82
C PRO A 202 -17.37 -4.93 -6.08
N THR A 203 -16.17 -4.66 -6.58
CA THR A 203 -15.14 -5.69 -6.82
C THR A 203 -14.49 -6.15 -5.52
N ALA A 204 -14.32 -5.27 -4.54
CA ALA A 204 -13.82 -5.63 -3.21
C ALA A 204 -12.52 -6.48 -3.20
N CYS A 205 -11.52 -6.10 -3.99
CA CYS A 205 -10.32 -6.92 -4.22
C CYS A 205 -9.31 -6.98 -3.06
N LYS A 206 -9.50 -6.15 -2.02
CA LYS A 206 -8.60 -6.12 -0.86
C LYS A 206 -8.91 -7.30 0.05
N GLY A 207 -7.91 -7.79 0.75
CA GLY A 207 -8.05 -8.94 1.66
C GLY A 207 -7.38 -8.68 3.00
N PHE A 208 -7.91 -9.31 4.03
CA PHE A 208 -7.21 -9.53 5.29
C PHE A 208 -6.88 -11.02 5.43
N VAL A 209 -5.75 -11.31 6.06
CA VAL A 209 -5.34 -12.66 6.47
C VAL A 209 -5.01 -12.64 7.96
N GLU A 210 -5.17 -13.78 8.62
CA GLU A 210 -4.75 -13.95 10.01
C GLU A 210 -3.21 -14.05 10.07
N TYR A 211 -2.58 -13.35 11.00
CA TYR A 211 -1.14 -13.43 11.26
C TYR A 211 -0.90 -13.14 12.74
N GLU A 212 -0.27 -14.09 13.45
CA GLU A 212 0.07 -13.98 14.88
C GLU A 212 -1.11 -13.63 15.80
N GLY A 213 -2.31 -14.12 15.49
CA GLY A 213 -3.55 -13.91 16.23
C GLY A 213 -4.37 -12.69 15.79
N GLU A 214 -3.87 -11.90 14.83
CA GLU A 214 -4.51 -10.66 14.37
C GLU A 214 -4.88 -10.72 12.88
N TRP A 215 -5.90 -9.93 12.50
CA TRP A 215 -6.27 -9.77 11.09
C TRP A 215 -5.50 -8.61 10.47
N VAL A 216 -4.59 -8.94 9.56
CA VAL A 216 -3.68 -7.98 8.93
C VAL A 216 -3.90 -7.88 7.43
N THR A 217 -3.49 -6.76 6.84
CA THR A 217 -3.67 -6.55 5.39
C THR A 217 -2.89 -7.59 4.60
N ARG A 218 -3.58 -8.27 3.67
CA ARG A 218 -2.96 -9.26 2.80
C ARG A 218 -2.02 -8.56 1.81
N PRO A 219 -0.83 -9.11 1.54
CA PRO A 219 0.00 -8.64 0.44
C PRO A 219 -0.77 -8.62 -0.90
N GLU A 220 -0.50 -7.61 -1.72
CA GLU A 220 -0.96 -7.59 -3.10
C GLU A 220 0.03 -8.31 -4.01
N TYR A 221 -0.39 -8.64 -5.23
CA TYR A 221 0.44 -9.26 -6.26
C TYR A 221 1.82 -8.61 -6.38
N GLU A 222 1.86 -7.28 -6.45
CA GLU A 222 3.11 -6.54 -6.64
C GLU A 222 4.08 -6.74 -5.48
N THR A 223 3.59 -6.76 -4.24
CA THR A 223 4.43 -7.04 -3.06
C THR A 223 4.94 -8.48 -3.08
N LEU A 224 4.08 -9.45 -3.42
CA LEU A 224 4.45 -10.86 -3.52
C LEU A 224 5.46 -11.10 -4.65
N GLY A 225 5.28 -10.47 -5.80
CA GLY A 225 6.19 -10.57 -6.94
C GLY A 225 7.53 -9.92 -6.63
N MET A 226 7.53 -8.69 -6.12
CA MET A 226 8.74 -7.87 -5.97
C MET A 226 9.58 -8.20 -4.74
N LEU A 227 8.97 -8.70 -3.66
CA LEU A 227 9.69 -9.16 -2.46
C LEU A 227 9.78 -10.69 -2.37
N GLY A 228 8.95 -11.43 -3.12
CA GLY A 228 8.99 -12.88 -3.20
C GLY A 228 9.77 -13.35 -4.41
N SER A 229 9.10 -13.58 -5.54
CA SER A 229 9.70 -14.21 -6.72
C SER A 229 10.88 -13.46 -7.33
N ASN A 230 10.85 -12.13 -7.30
CA ASN A 230 11.96 -11.30 -7.72
C ASN A 230 13.23 -11.52 -6.89
N LEU A 231 13.10 -11.90 -5.61
CA LEU A 231 14.20 -12.13 -4.67
C LEU A 231 14.44 -13.63 -4.37
N LEU A 232 13.69 -14.52 -5.02
CA LEU A 232 13.64 -15.97 -4.77
C LEU A 232 13.19 -16.37 -3.35
N VAL A 233 12.40 -15.53 -2.68
CA VAL A 233 11.83 -15.80 -1.36
C VAL A 233 10.46 -16.45 -1.52
N ASP A 234 10.31 -17.70 -1.05
CA ASP A 234 9.04 -18.45 -1.09
C ASP A 234 8.40 -18.72 0.29
N ASP A 235 8.93 -18.09 1.33
CA ASP A 235 8.32 -18.07 2.66
C ASP A 235 7.16 -17.07 2.71
N LEU A 236 5.94 -17.59 2.67
CA LEU A 236 4.72 -16.78 2.71
C LEU A 236 4.54 -16.02 4.02
N GLU A 237 4.99 -16.55 5.17
CA GLU A 237 4.89 -15.86 6.46
C GLU A 237 5.83 -14.65 6.49
N ALA A 238 7.04 -14.81 5.97
CA ALA A 238 7.99 -13.71 5.83
C ALA A 238 7.42 -12.61 4.93
N LEU A 239 6.79 -12.97 3.80
CA LEU A 239 6.18 -11.99 2.88
C LEU A 239 4.99 -11.25 3.51
N ILE A 240 4.17 -11.92 4.31
CA ILE A 240 3.10 -11.27 5.08
C ILE A 240 3.71 -10.27 6.07
N LYS A 241 4.70 -10.69 6.85
CA LYS A 241 5.41 -9.81 7.80
C LYS A 241 6.05 -8.60 7.13
N TRP A 242 6.77 -8.81 6.04
CA TRP A 242 7.42 -7.73 5.29
C TRP A 242 6.41 -6.76 4.72
N ASN A 243 5.26 -7.21 4.25
CA ASN A 243 4.19 -6.32 3.82
C ASN A 243 3.72 -5.39 4.94
N LEU A 244 3.64 -5.86 6.19
CA LEU A 244 3.28 -5.01 7.34
C LEU A 244 4.36 -3.97 7.61
N ILE A 245 5.63 -4.39 7.62
CA ILE A 245 6.78 -3.51 7.85
C ILE A 245 6.87 -2.44 6.76
N VAL A 246 6.76 -2.84 5.50
CA VAL A 246 6.86 -1.94 4.34
C VAL A 246 5.74 -0.90 4.33
N ASN A 247 4.50 -1.32 4.63
CA ASN A 247 3.39 -0.38 4.78
C ASN A 247 3.61 0.56 5.97
N ASP A 248 4.03 0.04 7.12
CA ASP A 248 4.20 0.86 8.33
C ASP A 248 5.35 1.88 8.20
N LEU A 249 6.43 1.50 7.52
CA LEU A 249 7.52 2.40 7.15
C LEU A 249 7.12 3.45 6.11
N GLY A 250 6.09 3.16 5.31
CA GLY A 250 5.65 3.99 4.18
C GLY A 250 6.55 3.85 2.96
N LEU A 251 6.89 2.61 2.56
CA LEU A 251 7.75 2.29 1.42
C LEU A 251 6.98 1.68 0.24
N ASP A 252 7.43 1.95 -0.98
CA ASP A 252 6.91 1.32 -2.20
C ASP A 252 7.52 -0.07 -2.34
N SER A 253 6.71 -1.12 -2.17
CA SER A 253 7.18 -2.51 -2.26
C SER A 253 7.78 -2.83 -3.63
N ILE A 254 7.32 -2.19 -4.70
CA ILE A 254 7.84 -2.42 -6.05
C ILE A 254 9.25 -1.88 -6.16
N SER A 255 9.43 -0.58 -5.89
CA SER A 255 10.74 0.05 -5.98
C SER A 255 11.73 -0.53 -4.97
N LEU A 256 11.26 -0.89 -3.77
CA LEU A 256 12.07 -1.58 -2.77
C LEU A 256 12.59 -2.92 -3.31
N GLY A 257 11.70 -3.78 -3.82
CA GLY A 257 12.09 -5.07 -4.39
C GLY A 257 13.03 -4.92 -5.59
N ALA A 258 12.82 -3.92 -6.45
CA ALA A 258 13.71 -3.65 -7.58
C ALA A 258 15.11 -3.23 -7.12
N VAL A 259 15.22 -2.34 -6.11
CA VAL A 259 16.50 -1.91 -5.54
C VAL A 259 17.23 -3.08 -4.89
N ILE A 260 16.52 -3.91 -4.11
CA ILE A 260 17.12 -5.09 -3.48
C ILE A 260 17.56 -6.08 -4.56
N GLY A 261 16.73 -6.39 -5.56
CA GLY A 261 17.10 -7.30 -6.66
C GLY A 261 18.33 -6.83 -7.43
N CYS A 262 18.42 -5.53 -7.73
CA CYS A 262 19.60 -4.95 -8.37
C CYS A 262 20.85 -5.06 -7.49
N PHE A 263 20.70 -4.82 -6.18
CA PHE A 263 21.78 -4.97 -5.20
C PHE A 263 22.28 -6.42 -5.14
N LEU A 264 21.39 -7.40 -4.99
CA LEU A 264 21.74 -8.82 -4.94
C LEU A 264 22.41 -9.30 -6.25
N GLU A 265 21.90 -8.90 -7.41
CA GLU A 265 22.55 -9.23 -8.69
C GLU A 265 23.94 -8.60 -8.81
N SER A 266 24.11 -7.37 -8.31
CA SER A 266 25.42 -6.69 -8.34
C SER A 266 26.46 -7.42 -7.49
N ILE A 267 26.05 -8.03 -6.38
CA ILE A 267 26.92 -8.90 -5.55
C ILE A 267 27.23 -10.19 -6.31
N GLU A 268 26.21 -10.91 -6.79
CA GLU A 268 26.38 -12.17 -7.51
C GLU A 268 27.33 -12.03 -8.71
N ARG A 269 27.25 -10.89 -9.41
CA ARG A 269 28.10 -10.56 -10.57
C ARG A 269 29.42 -9.90 -10.20
N LYS A 270 29.72 -9.72 -8.91
CA LYS A 270 30.94 -9.12 -8.37
C LYS A 270 31.21 -7.71 -8.93
N LEU A 271 30.14 -6.92 -9.07
CA LEU A 271 30.19 -5.53 -9.55
C LEU A 271 30.44 -4.51 -8.43
N ILE A 272 30.20 -4.92 -7.18
CA ILE A 272 30.39 -4.12 -5.97
C ILE A 272 31.13 -4.95 -4.93
N ASP A 273 31.89 -4.27 -4.06
CA ASP A 273 32.53 -4.86 -2.88
C ASP A 273 31.68 -4.56 -1.65
N VAL A 274 31.30 -5.60 -0.91
CA VAL A 274 30.39 -5.50 0.23
C VAL A 274 30.75 -6.53 1.30
N HIS A 275 30.71 -6.10 2.55
CA HIS A 275 30.86 -6.99 3.71
C HIS A 275 29.55 -7.75 3.94
N LEU A 276 29.42 -8.94 3.34
CA LEU A 276 28.16 -9.72 3.32
C LEU A 276 27.67 -10.08 4.74
N ASP A 277 28.60 -10.22 5.69
CA ASP A 277 28.32 -10.49 7.09
C ASP A 277 27.50 -9.39 7.78
N GLU A 278 27.61 -8.14 7.33
CA GLU A 278 26.77 -7.04 7.84
C GLU A 278 25.28 -7.23 7.50
N PHE A 279 24.98 -7.98 6.44
CA PHE A 279 23.62 -8.23 5.97
C PHE A 279 23.08 -9.61 6.35
N GLY A 280 23.91 -10.46 6.97
CA GLY A 280 23.49 -11.79 7.44
C GLY A 280 23.35 -12.84 6.34
N PHE A 281 23.96 -12.66 5.18
CA PHE A 281 24.06 -13.68 4.13
C PHE A 281 25.52 -13.92 3.70
N THR A 282 25.73 -14.98 2.92
CA THR A 282 27.00 -15.51 2.42
C THR A 282 26.96 -15.55 0.89
N GLU A 283 28.09 -15.78 0.23
CA GLU A 283 28.11 -15.96 -1.24
C GLU A 283 27.22 -17.12 -1.72
N GLU A 284 26.97 -18.11 -0.87
CA GLU A 284 26.16 -19.30 -1.21
C GLU A 284 24.64 -19.06 -1.11
N ASN A 285 24.20 -17.99 -0.43
CA ASN A 285 22.79 -17.66 -0.20
C ASN A 285 22.48 -16.17 -0.41
N ILE A 286 23.05 -15.57 -1.46
CA ILE A 286 22.74 -14.19 -1.87
C ILE A 286 21.24 -14.01 -2.19
N TRP A 287 20.61 -15.05 -2.74
CA TRP A 287 19.18 -15.07 -3.08
C TRP A 287 18.45 -16.11 -2.23
N GLY A 288 17.18 -15.84 -1.91
CA GLY A 288 16.30 -16.75 -1.16
C GLY A 288 16.51 -16.68 0.34
#